data_AF-A0AAV1J2M4-F1
#
_entry.id   AF-A0AAV1J2M4-F1
#
_cell.length_a   1.000
_cell.length_b   1.000
_cell.length_c   1.000
_cell.angle_alpha   90.00
_cell.angle_beta   90.00
_cell.angle_gamma   90.00
#
_symmetry.space_group_name_H-M   'P 1'
#
loop_
_entity.id
_entity.type
_entity.pdbx_description
1 polymer ?
#
loop_
_entity_poly.entity_id
_entity_poly.type
_entity_poly.pdbx_seq_one_letter_code
_entity_poly.pdbx_strand_id
1 'polypeptide(L)'
;MRGKHFSAVALSVITVRMFMQSRRPKAADVMTLVGGEFDMELNFVIQDAQNIQHMLELLDHCPPSLQAEIWSVFIAILRKSVRNLQACTDVGLIHHVLQRLPRAETVVADLLIEMLGVLASYSVTVKELKQLFNAMKAVNGKWPRHSAKLLNVLRQMPHRNGPDVFFSFPGRKGSAVVLPPLARWPYENGFTFTTWFRLDPINSVNIEREKPYLYCFKTSKGVGYTAHFVGNCLVLTSMKVRGKGFQHCVKYEFQPRRWYAIAVVYIYNRWTKSEIKCLVNGQLASSTEMAWFVSTNDVS
;
A
#
# COMPACT_ATOMS: atom_id res chain seq x y z
N MET A 1 40.97 19.50 29.14
CA MET A 1 40.19 18.65 28.22
C MET A 1 39.15 17.85 29.00
N ARG A 2 37.88 18.27 28.98
CA ARG A 2 36.69 17.44 29.30
C ARG A 2 35.50 18.14 28.63
N GLY A 3 35.10 17.63 27.47
CA GLY A 3 33.96 18.13 26.70
C GLY A 3 32.65 17.72 27.39
N LYS A 4 31.76 18.70 27.59
CA LYS A 4 30.40 18.47 28.07
C LYS A 4 29.56 17.91 26.92
N HIS A 5 29.06 16.69 27.09
CA HIS A 5 27.96 16.14 26.28
C HIS A 5 26.72 17.03 26.46
N PHE A 6 26.36 17.77 25.41
CA PHE A 6 25.02 18.32 25.25
C PHE A 6 24.18 17.30 24.48
N SER A 7 23.10 16.83 25.11
CA SER A 7 22.14 15.89 24.54
C SER A 7 21.40 16.52 23.34
N ALA A 8 21.27 15.75 22.25
CA ALA A 8 20.58 16.13 21.01
C ALA A 8 19.11 16.55 21.21
N VAL A 9 18.51 16.26 22.38
CA VAL A 9 17.14 16.65 22.74
C VAL A 9 17.03 18.15 23.05
N ALA A 10 18.12 18.81 23.48
CA ALA A 10 18.10 20.24 23.80
C ALA A 10 18.12 21.13 22.54
N LEU A 11 18.68 20.64 21.42
CA LEU A 11 18.68 21.36 20.14
C LEU A 11 17.32 21.32 19.43
N SER A 12 16.50 20.27 19.67
CA SER A 12 15.15 20.20 19.12
C SER A 12 14.21 21.22 19.76
N VAL A 13 14.33 21.47 21.06
CA VAL A 13 13.47 22.44 21.78
C VAL A 13 13.85 23.90 21.47
N ILE A 14 15.13 24.18 21.23
CA ILE A 14 15.61 25.53 20.85
C ILE A 14 15.26 25.84 19.39
N THR A 15 15.31 24.85 18.49
CA THR A 15 14.84 25.00 17.11
C THR A 15 13.35 25.29 17.07
N VAL A 16 12.51 24.60 17.87
CA VAL A 16 11.06 24.85 17.94
C VAL A 16 10.73 26.25 18.51
N ARG A 17 11.49 26.74 19.49
CA ARG A 17 11.29 28.11 20.04
C ARG A 17 11.76 29.21 19.08
N MET A 18 12.82 29.01 18.31
CA MET A 18 13.25 29.97 17.27
C MET A 18 12.35 29.90 16.02
N PHE A 19 11.73 28.76 15.73
CA PHE A 19 10.80 28.61 14.59
C PHE A 19 9.46 29.34 14.79
N MET A 20 8.99 29.47 16.04
CA MET A 20 7.75 30.17 16.38
C MET A 20 7.80 31.70 16.14
N GLN A 21 8.98 32.28 15.92
CA GLN A 21 9.16 33.71 15.59
C GLN A 21 9.25 33.98 14.08
N SER A 22 9.39 32.96 13.23
CA SER A 22 9.47 33.10 11.78
C SER A 22 8.14 32.69 11.15
N ARG A 23 7.54 33.58 10.36
CA ARG A 23 6.21 33.43 9.73
C ARG A 23 6.15 32.34 8.62
N ARG A 24 6.64 31.11 8.83
CA ARG A 24 6.38 29.95 7.94
C ARG A 24 6.34 28.61 8.71
N PRO A 25 5.27 28.31 9.47
CA PRO A 25 5.08 27.00 10.13
C PRO A 25 4.66 25.85 9.18
N LYS A 26 4.66 26.04 7.85
CA LYS A 26 3.96 25.13 6.91
C LYS A 26 4.72 23.86 6.49
N ALA A 27 6.03 23.76 6.73
CA ALA A 27 6.87 22.74 6.07
C ALA A 27 7.62 21.76 6.99
N ALA A 28 7.93 22.14 8.23
CA ALA A 28 8.91 21.41 9.04
C ALA A 28 8.40 20.05 9.59
N ASP A 29 7.13 19.96 9.96
CA ASP A 29 6.59 18.77 10.63
C ASP A 29 6.32 17.63 9.62
N VAL A 30 5.83 17.98 8.43
CA VAL A 30 5.62 17.01 7.34
C VAL A 30 6.96 16.55 6.74
N MET A 31 7.97 17.43 6.68
CA MET A 31 9.32 17.06 6.22
C MET A 31 9.96 15.97 7.09
N THR A 32 9.70 15.98 8.41
CA THR A 32 10.22 14.98 9.34
C THR A 32 9.53 13.62 9.15
N LEU A 33 8.24 13.59 8.80
CA LEU A 33 7.50 12.35 8.52
C LEU A 33 8.05 11.58 7.31
N VAL A 34 8.43 12.29 6.24
CA VAL A 34 8.84 11.69 4.97
C VAL A 34 10.36 11.69 4.74
N GLY A 35 11.13 12.19 5.70
CA GLY A 35 12.61 12.16 5.67
C GLY A 35 13.23 13.06 4.59
N GLY A 36 12.57 14.18 4.24
CA GLY A 36 12.99 15.09 3.18
C GLY A 36 11.92 16.13 2.83
N GLU A 37 12.08 16.83 1.71
CA GLU A 37 11.06 17.78 1.23
C GLU A 37 9.76 17.04 0.90
N PHE A 38 8.66 17.48 1.51
CA PHE A 38 7.35 16.88 1.27
C PHE A 38 6.85 17.23 -0.12
N ASP A 39 6.45 16.20 -0.86
CA ASP A 39 5.79 16.35 -2.16
C ASP A 39 4.66 15.32 -2.24
N MET A 40 3.45 15.80 -2.54
CA MET A 40 2.25 14.97 -2.56
C MET A 40 2.29 13.87 -3.64
N GLU A 41 3.12 14.04 -4.67
CA GLU A 41 3.32 13.10 -5.78
C GLU A 41 4.61 12.28 -5.63
N LEU A 42 5.69 12.89 -5.16
CA LEU A 42 7.03 12.31 -5.21
C LEU A 42 7.55 11.82 -3.85
N ASN A 43 7.19 12.50 -2.76
CA ASN A 43 7.72 12.22 -1.43
C ASN A 43 6.67 12.40 -0.31
N PHE A 44 5.72 11.47 -0.26
CA PHE A 44 4.63 11.44 0.72
C PHE A 44 4.63 10.17 1.59
N VAL A 45 5.60 9.27 1.41
CA VAL A 45 5.66 7.99 2.13
C VAL A 45 6.34 8.21 3.48
N ILE A 46 5.67 7.78 4.55
CA ILE A 46 6.19 7.87 5.92
C ILE A 46 7.39 6.92 6.05
N GLN A 47 8.56 7.46 6.41
CA GLN A 47 9.80 6.68 6.50
C GLN A 47 9.91 5.93 7.83
N ASP A 48 9.53 6.59 8.91
CA ASP A 48 9.50 6.03 10.26
C ASP A 48 8.12 6.26 10.87
N ALA A 49 7.45 5.16 11.25
CA ALA A 49 6.13 5.21 11.86
C ALA A 49 6.14 6.01 13.17
N GLN A 50 7.24 6.02 13.93
CA GLN A 50 7.35 6.77 15.18
C GLN A 50 7.24 8.28 14.98
N ASN A 51 7.57 8.80 13.80
CA ASN A 51 7.40 10.23 13.49
C ASN A 51 5.93 10.66 13.51
N ILE A 52 4.98 9.72 13.38
CA ILE A 52 3.55 10.00 13.56
C ILE A 52 3.29 10.45 15.00
N GLN A 53 3.89 9.81 15.99
CA GLN A 53 3.70 10.19 17.40
C GLN A 53 4.23 11.60 17.67
N HIS A 54 5.42 11.92 17.17
CA HIS A 54 5.99 13.27 17.27
C HIS A 54 5.09 14.32 16.60
N MET A 55 4.54 14.04 15.41
CA MET A 55 3.58 14.93 14.75
C MET A 55 2.35 15.17 15.64
N LEU A 56 1.79 14.12 16.25
CA LEU A 56 0.62 14.25 17.11
C LEU A 56 0.89 15.11 18.36
N GLU A 57 2.07 14.96 18.97
CA GLU A 57 2.48 15.77 20.12
C GLU A 57 2.62 17.26 19.76
N LEU A 58 3.21 17.56 18.58
CA LEU A 58 3.32 18.92 18.09
C LEU A 58 1.94 19.53 17.78
N LEU A 59 1.06 18.76 17.16
CA LEU A 59 -0.30 19.19 16.80
C LEU A 59 -1.14 19.60 18.01
N ASP A 60 -0.94 18.95 19.16
CA ASP A 60 -1.65 19.28 20.40
C ASP A 60 -1.32 20.71 20.90
N HIS A 61 -0.23 21.33 20.41
CA HIS A 61 0.19 22.69 20.73
C HIS A 61 -0.08 23.72 19.62
N CYS A 62 -0.61 23.28 18.48
CA CYS A 62 -0.90 24.16 17.34
C CYS A 62 -2.29 24.80 17.44
N PRO A 63 -2.50 25.99 16.85
CA PRO A 63 -3.83 26.57 16.73
C PRO A 63 -4.73 25.68 15.83
N PRO A 64 -6.06 25.69 16.04
CA PRO A 64 -7.01 24.83 15.31
C PRO A 64 -6.93 24.92 13.79
N SER A 65 -6.61 26.11 13.25
CA SER A 65 -6.44 26.32 11.81
C SER A 65 -5.26 25.51 11.25
N LEU A 66 -4.12 25.53 11.94
CA LEU A 66 -2.93 24.76 11.54
C LEU A 66 -3.16 23.26 11.73
N GLN A 67 -3.83 22.86 12.81
CA GLN A 67 -4.21 21.46 12.99
C GLN A 67 -5.06 20.96 11.82
N ALA A 68 -6.05 21.75 11.39
CA ALA A 68 -6.92 21.40 10.27
C ALA A 68 -6.15 21.25 8.95
N GLU A 69 -5.21 22.17 8.65
CA GLU A 69 -4.34 22.07 7.47
C GLU A 69 -3.54 20.76 7.49
N ILE A 70 -2.84 20.47 8.60
CA ILE A 70 -1.97 19.28 8.70
C ILE A 70 -2.79 18.00 8.64
N TRP A 71 -3.91 17.92 9.37
CA TRP A 71 -4.79 16.75 9.31
C TRP A 71 -5.33 16.50 7.90
N SER A 72 -5.69 17.56 7.16
CA SER A 72 -6.19 17.43 5.78
C SER A 72 -5.12 16.85 4.86
N VAL A 73 -3.87 17.33 4.95
CA VAL A 73 -2.73 16.78 4.20
C VAL A 73 -2.47 15.33 4.61
N PHE A 74 -2.50 15.05 5.91
CA PHE A 74 -2.26 13.71 6.44
C PHE A 74 -3.31 12.70 5.95
N ILE A 75 -4.60 13.07 5.96
CA ILE A 75 -5.69 12.26 5.39
C ILE A 75 -5.43 11.98 3.91
N ALA A 76 -5.06 13.00 3.14
CA ALA A 76 -4.80 12.86 1.71
C ALA A 76 -3.70 11.83 1.42
N ILE A 77 -2.58 11.87 2.17
CA ILE A 77 -1.49 10.90 1.98
C ILE A 77 -1.84 9.50 2.47
N LEU A 78 -2.71 9.36 3.50
CA LEU A 78 -3.19 8.05 3.95
C LEU A 78 -4.09 7.41 2.90
N ARG A 79 -5.03 8.17 2.31
CA ARG A 79 -5.88 7.68 1.21
C ARG A 79 -5.05 7.23 0.00
N LYS A 80 -3.92 7.90 -0.24
CA LYS A 80 -3.01 7.58 -1.34
C LYS A 80 -2.15 6.32 -1.10
N SER A 81 -1.86 5.95 0.15
CA SER A 81 -0.73 5.05 0.47
C SER A 81 -1.10 3.98 1.49
N VAL A 82 -1.11 2.71 1.05
CA VAL A 82 -1.27 1.57 1.98
C VAL A 82 -0.10 1.46 2.94
N ARG A 83 1.11 1.86 2.51
CA ARG A 83 2.28 1.91 3.38
C ARG A 83 2.11 2.91 4.52
N ASN A 84 1.52 4.07 4.25
CA ASN A 84 1.24 5.05 5.30
C ASN A 84 0.13 4.55 6.23
N LEU A 85 -0.91 3.92 5.69
CA LEU A 85 -1.96 3.29 6.48
C LEU A 85 -1.40 2.22 7.42
N GLN A 86 -0.49 1.37 6.93
CA GLN A 86 0.21 0.38 7.73
C GLN A 86 1.04 1.04 8.84
N ALA A 87 1.83 2.07 8.52
CA ALA A 87 2.60 2.81 9.52
C ALA A 87 1.69 3.40 10.63
N CYS A 88 0.50 3.89 10.26
CA CYS A 88 -0.51 4.35 11.23
C CYS A 88 -1.06 3.21 12.10
N THR A 89 -1.27 2.02 11.53
CA THR A 89 -1.67 0.83 12.29
C THR A 89 -0.58 0.40 13.27
N ASP A 90 0.69 0.45 12.86
CA ASP A 90 1.83 0.02 13.69
C ASP A 90 1.97 0.89 14.96
N VAL A 91 1.63 2.18 14.88
CA VAL A 91 1.60 3.08 16.05
C VAL A 91 0.25 3.15 16.75
N GLY A 92 -0.75 2.38 16.30
CA GLY A 92 -2.10 2.40 16.88
C GLY A 92 -2.79 3.76 16.76
N LEU A 93 -2.69 4.42 15.60
CA LEU A 93 -3.19 5.78 15.39
C LEU A 93 -4.69 5.94 15.74
N ILE A 94 -5.52 4.92 15.53
CA ILE A 94 -6.94 4.94 15.92
C ILE A 94 -7.10 5.28 17.41
N HIS A 95 -6.30 4.65 18.26
CA HIS A 95 -6.32 4.91 19.71
C HIS A 95 -5.98 6.37 20.02
N HIS A 96 -4.90 6.87 19.44
CA HIS A 96 -4.41 8.23 19.67
C HIS A 96 -5.38 9.30 19.18
N VAL A 97 -6.07 9.06 18.06
CA VAL A 97 -7.10 9.97 17.53
C VAL A 97 -8.33 9.98 18.42
N LEU A 98 -8.79 8.81 18.88
CA LEU A 98 -9.95 8.71 19.78
C LEU A 98 -9.73 9.41 21.13
N GLN A 99 -8.49 9.44 21.64
CA GLN A 99 -8.16 10.18 22.86
C GLN A 99 -8.26 11.71 22.69
N ARG A 100 -8.01 12.22 21.48
CA ARG A 100 -8.04 13.65 21.17
C ARG A 100 -9.42 14.17 20.81
N LEU A 101 -10.25 13.31 20.21
CA LEU A 101 -11.57 13.67 19.70
C LEU A 101 -12.49 14.43 20.70
N PRO A 102 -12.56 14.08 22.01
CA PRO A 102 -13.45 14.78 22.94
C PRO A 102 -13.08 16.25 23.20
N ARG A 103 -11.82 16.62 22.98
CA ARG A 103 -11.28 17.97 23.24
C ARG A 103 -11.11 18.80 21.96
N ALA A 104 -11.27 18.18 20.80
CA ALA A 104 -11.07 18.83 19.52
C ALA A 104 -12.19 19.84 19.22
N GLU A 105 -11.82 20.97 18.62
CA GLU A 105 -12.79 21.90 18.04
C GLU A 105 -13.55 21.25 16.89
N THR A 106 -14.71 21.80 16.55
CA THR A 106 -15.65 21.21 15.57
C THR A 106 -14.98 20.83 14.24
N VAL A 107 -14.18 21.72 13.66
CA VAL A 107 -13.52 21.48 12.37
C VAL A 107 -12.47 20.38 12.48
N VAL A 108 -11.63 20.43 13.52
CA VAL A 108 -10.60 19.42 13.76
C VAL A 108 -11.24 18.06 14.07
N ALA A 109 -12.29 18.03 14.88
CA ALA A 109 -13.02 16.81 15.22
C ALA A 109 -13.58 16.12 13.98
N ASP A 110 -14.08 16.89 13.00
CA ASP A 110 -14.59 16.34 11.75
C ASP A 110 -13.50 15.71 10.90
N LEU A 111 -12.31 16.32 10.85
CA LEU A 111 -11.13 15.73 10.20
C LEU A 111 -10.63 14.49 10.93
N LEU A 112 -10.60 14.50 12.27
CA LEU A 112 -10.25 13.31 13.07
C LEU A 112 -11.22 12.15 12.80
N ILE A 113 -12.52 12.42 12.67
CA ILE A 113 -13.52 11.40 12.35
C ILE A 113 -13.36 10.89 10.91
N GLU A 114 -13.08 11.78 9.96
CA GLU A 114 -12.77 11.36 8.59
C GLU A 114 -11.54 10.45 8.56
N MET A 115 -10.48 10.82 9.30
CA MET A 115 -9.28 10.01 9.46
C MET A 115 -9.59 8.63 10.04
N LEU A 116 -10.42 8.57 11.08
CA LEU A 116 -10.88 7.29 11.65
C LEU A 116 -11.62 6.45 10.59
N GLY A 117 -12.42 7.07 9.72
CA GLY A 117 -13.05 6.40 8.58
C GLY A 117 -12.05 5.76 7.63
N VAL A 118 -11.02 6.52 7.24
CA VAL A 118 -9.93 6.06 6.37
C VAL A 118 -9.20 4.87 6.99
N LEU A 119 -8.75 4.99 8.24
CA LEU A 119 -8.06 3.92 8.96
C LEU A 119 -8.95 2.68 9.13
N ALA A 120 -10.22 2.90 9.50
CA ALA A 120 -11.16 1.82 9.76
C ALA A 120 -11.53 1.02 8.50
N SER A 121 -11.54 1.66 7.33
CA SER A 121 -11.72 0.99 6.04
C SER A 121 -10.52 0.12 5.64
N TYR A 122 -9.34 0.39 6.22
CA TYR A 122 -8.12 -0.35 5.95
C TYR A 122 -7.94 -1.54 6.91
N SER A 123 -7.81 -1.27 8.20
CA SER A 123 -7.56 -2.28 9.23
C SER A 123 -8.09 -1.82 10.59
N VAL A 124 -8.76 -2.73 11.30
CA VAL A 124 -9.29 -2.50 12.65
C VAL A 124 -9.13 -3.76 13.46
N THR A 125 -8.43 -3.66 14.58
CA THR A 125 -8.32 -4.75 15.55
C THR A 125 -9.54 -4.80 16.47
N VAL A 126 -9.75 -5.94 17.13
CA VAL A 126 -10.81 -6.07 18.17
C VAL A 126 -10.64 -5.02 19.28
N LYS A 127 -9.40 -4.66 19.62
CA LYS A 127 -9.09 -3.63 20.62
C LYS A 127 -9.57 -2.26 20.17
N GLU A 128 -9.26 -1.86 18.95
CA GLU A 128 -9.66 -0.56 18.37
C GLU A 128 -11.18 -0.49 18.15
N LEU A 129 -11.80 -1.59 17.73
CA LEU A 129 -13.25 -1.68 17.61
C LEU A 129 -13.93 -1.44 18.97
N LYS A 130 -13.43 -2.06 20.04
CA LYS A 130 -13.91 -1.80 21.41
C LYS A 130 -13.71 -0.34 21.83
N GLN A 131 -12.60 0.28 21.43
CA GLN A 131 -12.35 1.71 21.70
C GLN A 131 -13.34 2.62 20.98
N LEU A 132 -13.69 2.33 19.72
CA LEU A 132 -14.72 3.06 18.98
C LEU A 132 -16.09 2.94 19.65
N PHE A 133 -16.50 1.73 20.05
CA PHE A 133 -17.74 1.54 20.82
C PHE A 133 -17.72 2.28 22.15
N ASN A 134 -16.59 2.25 22.88
CA ASN A 134 -16.44 2.98 24.13
C ASN A 134 -16.55 4.49 23.93
N ALA A 135 -16.03 5.05 22.82
CA ALA A 135 -16.13 6.47 22.51
C ALA A 135 -17.56 6.93 22.20
N MET A 136 -18.47 6.00 21.88
CA MET A 136 -19.89 6.26 21.64
C MET A 136 -20.78 5.85 22.83
N LYS A 137 -20.22 5.21 23.87
CA LYS A 137 -21.00 4.68 24.98
C LYS A 137 -21.75 5.83 25.68
N ALA A 138 -23.07 5.68 25.79
CA ALA A 138 -23.88 6.66 26.50
C ALA A 138 -23.50 6.71 27.99
N VAL A 139 -23.37 7.93 28.50
CA VAL A 139 -23.11 8.21 29.92
C VAL A 139 -24.30 9.01 30.45
N ASN A 140 -24.90 8.57 31.55
CA ASN A 140 -26.10 9.18 32.14
C ASN A 140 -27.24 9.38 31.12
N GLY A 141 -27.47 8.38 30.26
CA GLY A 141 -28.52 8.40 29.24
C GLY A 141 -28.25 9.34 28.05
N LYS A 142 -27.08 9.96 27.96
CA LYS A 142 -26.71 10.86 26.86
C LYS A 142 -25.56 10.29 26.04
N TRP A 143 -25.73 10.31 24.72
CA TRP A 143 -24.68 9.94 23.77
C TRP A 143 -23.64 11.06 23.67
N PRO A 144 -22.33 10.73 23.60
CA PRO A 144 -21.29 11.70 23.32
C PRO A 144 -21.52 12.48 22.02
N ARG A 145 -21.03 13.72 21.96
CA ARG A 145 -21.24 14.69 20.85
C ARG A 145 -21.04 14.11 19.45
N HIS A 146 -20.05 13.24 19.26
CA HIS A 146 -19.65 12.73 17.95
C HIS A 146 -20.20 11.34 17.61
N SER A 147 -21.08 10.78 18.44
CA SER A 147 -21.51 9.38 18.32
C SER A 147 -22.14 9.04 16.97
N ALA A 148 -23.03 9.90 16.46
CA ALA A 148 -23.66 9.69 15.16
C ALA A 148 -22.63 9.64 14.01
N LYS A 149 -21.59 10.47 14.08
CA LYS A 149 -20.52 10.48 13.08
C LYS A 149 -19.59 9.27 13.21
N LEU A 150 -19.31 8.82 14.44
CA LEU A 150 -18.55 7.59 14.69
C LEU A 150 -19.30 6.33 14.24
N LEU A 151 -20.64 6.30 14.31
CA LEU A 151 -21.43 5.22 13.70
C LEU A 151 -21.21 5.14 12.18
N ASN A 152 -21.06 6.29 11.50
CA ASN A 152 -20.73 6.29 10.07
C ASN A 152 -19.32 5.73 9.79
N VAL A 153 -18.36 5.89 10.71
CA VAL A 153 -17.04 5.23 10.61
C VAL A 153 -17.21 3.71 10.64
N LEU A 154 -18.04 3.17 11.54
CA LEU A 154 -18.31 1.73 11.60
C LEU A 154 -18.92 1.20 10.28
N ARG A 155 -19.78 1.99 9.63
CA ARG A 155 -20.37 1.62 8.34
C ARG A 155 -19.34 1.54 7.21
N GLN A 156 -18.20 2.20 7.32
CA GLN A 156 -17.13 2.14 6.31
C GLN A 156 -16.25 0.89 6.44
N MET A 157 -16.16 0.29 7.63
CA MET A 157 -15.36 -0.91 7.89
C MET A 157 -15.64 -2.11 6.96
N PRO A 158 -16.90 -2.47 6.64
CA PRO A 158 -17.17 -3.61 5.76
C PRO A 158 -16.91 -3.33 4.28
N HIS A 159 -16.71 -2.06 3.87
CA HIS A 159 -16.46 -1.68 2.48
C HIS A 159 -14.98 -1.86 2.09
N ARG A 160 -14.40 -3.03 2.43
CA ARG A 160 -13.03 -3.37 2.05
C ARG A 160 -12.99 -3.78 0.59
N ASN A 161 -12.10 -3.13 -0.17
CA ASN A 161 -11.83 -3.48 -1.55
C ASN A 161 -10.54 -4.29 -1.61
N GLY A 162 -10.61 -5.53 -2.07
CA GLY A 162 -9.46 -6.41 -2.27
C GLY A 162 -9.42 -7.60 -1.29
N PRO A 163 -8.28 -8.32 -1.22
CA PRO A 163 -8.12 -9.49 -0.36
C PRO A 163 -8.04 -9.11 1.14
N ASP A 164 -8.52 -9.99 2.01
CA ASP A 164 -8.47 -9.81 3.48
C ASP A 164 -7.04 -9.84 4.04
N VAL A 165 -6.16 -10.61 3.40
CA VAL A 165 -4.76 -10.80 3.78
C VAL A 165 -3.90 -10.73 2.53
N PHE A 166 -2.80 -10.00 2.60
CA PHE A 166 -1.86 -9.84 1.48
C PHE A 166 -0.42 -9.68 1.97
N PHE A 167 0.53 -9.97 1.09
CA PHE A 167 1.93 -9.64 1.28
C PHE A 167 2.24 -8.28 0.65
N SER A 168 2.99 -7.43 1.36
CA SER A 168 3.47 -6.16 0.84
C SER A 168 4.96 -6.27 0.54
N PHE A 169 5.34 -6.06 -0.72
CA PHE A 169 6.74 -6.11 -1.15
C PHE A 169 7.27 -4.69 -1.36
N PRO A 170 8.37 -4.28 -0.69
CA PRO A 170 8.89 -2.92 -0.77
C PRO A 170 9.59 -2.56 -2.09
N GLY A 171 9.55 -3.44 -3.11
CA GLY A 171 10.24 -3.25 -4.39
C GLY A 171 11.76 -3.41 -4.36
N ARG A 172 12.34 -3.73 -3.19
CA ARG A 172 13.79 -3.94 -3.04
C ARG A 172 14.20 -5.30 -3.60
N LYS A 173 15.46 -5.42 -4.07
CA LYS A 173 16.03 -6.70 -4.50
C LYS A 173 15.82 -7.77 -3.42
N GLY A 174 15.33 -8.95 -3.84
CA GLY A 174 15.02 -10.06 -2.95
C GLY A 174 13.62 -10.04 -2.32
N SER A 175 12.81 -9.01 -2.58
CA SER A 175 11.42 -8.94 -2.10
C SER A 175 10.50 -9.83 -2.95
N ALA A 176 10.42 -11.11 -2.62
CA ALA A 176 9.55 -12.07 -3.31
C ALA A 176 9.14 -13.21 -2.38
N VAL A 177 8.05 -13.90 -2.74
CA VAL A 177 7.74 -15.23 -2.19
C VAL A 177 8.42 -16.25 -3.07
N VAL A 178 9.34 -17.03 -2.48
CA VAL A 178 10.06 -18.10 -3.18
C VAL A 178 9.34 -19.41 -2.89
N LEU A 179 8.90 -20.07 -3.96
CA LEU A 179 8.35 -21.41 -3.87
C LEU A 179 9.48 -22.44 -3.92
N PRO A 180 9.38 -23.57 -3.20
CA PRO A 180 10.28 -24.70 -3.41
C PRO A 180 10.29 -25.12 -4.89
N PRO A 181 11.44 -25.56 -5.44
CA PRO A 181 11.50 -26.03 -6.81
C PRO A 181 10.48 -27.14 -7.06
N LEU A 182 9.69 -27.00 -8.12
CA LEU A 182 8.79 -28.07 -8.55
C LEU A 182 9.60 -29.11 -9.32
N ALA A 183 9.44 -30.38 -8.93
CA ALA A 183 10.12 -31.49 -9.60
C ALA A 183 9.72 -31.62 -11.09
N ARG A 184 8.46 -31.29 -11.41
CA ARG A 184 7.93 -31.26 -12.78
C ARG A 184 6.92 -30.13 -12.93
N TRP A 185 6.93 -29.47 -14.09
CA TRP A 185 5.94 -28.46 -14.46
C TRP A 185 4.79 -29.10 -15.28
N PRO A 186 3.53 -28.65 -15.17
CA PRO A 186 2.44 -29.12 -16.01
C PRO A 186 2.73 -28.87 -17.50
N TYR A 187 2.89 -29.95 -18.29
CA TYR A 187 3.29 -29.85 -19.69
C TYR A 187 2.22 -30.30 -20.69
N GLU A 188 1.25 -31.14 -20.28
CA GLU A 188 0.21 -31.72 -21.15
C GLU A 188 -1.22 -31.31 -20.80
N ASN A 189 -1.43 -30.58 -19.71
CA ASN A 189 -2.78 -30.22 -19.22
C ASN A 189 -3.01 -28.71 -19.09
N GLY A 190 -2.05 -27.89 -19.53
CA GLY A 190 -2.06 -26.46 -19.24
C GLY A 190 -1.89 -26.16 -17.75
N PHE A 191 -2.03 -24.89 -17.37
CA PHE A 191 -2.09 -24.46 -15.98
C PHE A 191 -2.69 -23.06 -15.86
N THR A 192 -3.15 -22.70 -14.66
CA THR A 192 -3.64 -21.36 -14.38
C THR A 192 -2.86 -20.76 -13.22
N PHE A 193 -2.37 -19.53 -13.40
CA PHE A 193 -1.92 -18.69 -12.30
C PHE A 193 -3.06 -17.73 -11.93
N THR A 194 -3.43 -17.69 -10.65
CA THR A 194 -4.45 -16.77 -10.15
C THR A 194 -3.96 -16.06 -8.90
N THR A 195 -4.20 -14.74 -8.81
CA THR A 195 -3.90 -13.96 -7.61
C THR A 195 -4.71 -12.67 -7.60
N TRP A 196 -4.80 -12.06 -6.43
CA TRP A 196 -5.05 -10.62 -6.33
C TRP A 196 -3.72 -9.88 -6.35
N PHE A 197 -3.68 -8.73 -7.00
CA PHE A 197 -2.51 -7.84 -6.92
C PHE A 197 -2.92 -6.37 -6.91
N ARG A 198 -2.02 -5.54 -6.40
CA ARG A 198 -2.11 -4.08 -6.41
C ARG A 198 -0.71 -3.53 -6.65
N LEU A 199 -0.57 -2.69 -7.67
CA LEU A 199 0.66 -1.95 -7.91
C LEU A 199 0.64 -0.68 -7.07
N ASP A 200 1.68 -0.42 -6.29
CA ASP A 200 1.80 0.80 -5.48
C ASP A 200 3.13 1.53 -5.75
N PRO A 201 3.34 2.00 -7.00
CA PRO A 201 4.58 2.69 -7.35
C PRO A 201 4.75 3.97 -6.55
N ILE A 202 5.99 4.20 -6.07
CA ILE A 202 6.38 5.48 -5.44
C ILE A 202 6.31 6.58 -6.49
N ASN A 203 6.85 6.32 -7.68
CA ASN A 203 6.75 7.16 -8.87
C ASN A 203 6.67 6.27 -10.13
N SER A 204 6.23 6.84 -11.25
CA SER A 204 6.11 6.12 -12.54
C SER A 204 7.46 5.63 -13.06
N VAL A 205 8.53 6.40 -12.83
CA VAL A 205 9.90 6.12 -13.27
C VAL A 205 10.42 4.79 -12.71
N ASN A 206 10.06 4.44 -11.46
CA ASN A 206 10.54 3.21 -10.83
C ASN A 206 9.96 1.95 -11.48
N ILE A 207 8.73 1.97 -12.01
CA ILE A 207 8.15 0.78 -12.66
C ILE A 207 8.96 0.39 -13.89
N GLU A 208 9.30 1.36 -14.73
CA GLU A 208 10.06 1.12 -15.95
C GLU A 208 11.47 0.57 -15.66
N ARG A 209 12.10 1.09 -14.59
CA ARG A 209 13.43 0.67 -14.16
C ARG A 209 13.44 -0.71 -13.50
N GLU A 210 12.49 -0.98 -12.62
CA GLU A 210 12.49 -2.17 -11.77
C GLU A 210 11.85 -3.40 -12.43
N LYS A 211 10.97 -3.20 -13.43
CA LYS A 211 10.24 -4.26 -14.15
C LYS A 211 9.63 -5.28 -13.18
N PRO A 212 8.68 -4.86 -12.32
CA PRO A 212 8.17 -5.72 -11.26
C PRO A 212 7.49 -6.96 -11.86
N TYR A 213 7.82 -8.12 -11.31
CA TYR A 213 7.26 -9.40 -11.72
C TYR A 213 6.04 -9.74 -10.87
N LEU A 214 4.95 -10.14 -11.52
CA LEU A 214 3.80 -10.78 -10.85
C LEU A 214 4.12 -12.23 -10.52
N TYR A 215 4.78 -12.94 -11.44
CA TYR A 215 5.36 -14.25 -11.20
C TYR A 215 6.56 -14.50 -12.13
N CYS A 216 7.47 -15.36 -11.66
CA CYS A 216 8.61 -15.82 -12.43
C CYS A 216 8.81 -17.33 -12.23
N PHE A 217 8.31 -18.13 -13.16
CA PHE A 217 8.43 -19.59 -13.16
C PHE A 217 9.44 -20.01 -14.22
N LYS A 218 10.73 -19.92 -13.87
CA LYS A 218 11.84 -20.22 -14.77
C LYS A 218 12.78 -21.25 -14.16
N THR A 219 13.35 -22.09 -15.02
CA THR A 219 14.49 -22.94 -14.68
C THR A 219 15.77 -22.10 -14.59
N SER A 220 16.85 -22.70 -14.07
CA SER A 220 18.19 -22.09 -14.07
C SER A 220 18.70 -21.73 -15.47
N LYS A 221 18.22 -22.44 -16.51
CA LYS A 221 18.52 -22.17 -17.93
C LYS A 221 17.68 -21.03 -18.53
N GLY A 222 16.75 -20.44 -17.77
CA GLY A 222 15.90 -19.33 -18.18
C GLY A 222 14.68 -19.73 -19.01
N VAL A 223 14.38 -21.02 -19.09
CA VAL A 223 13.20 -21.61 -19.76
C VAL A 223 12.01 -21.54 -18.82
N GLY A 224 10.82 -21.18 -19.32
CA GLY A 224 9.61 -21.12 -18.51
C GLY A 224 8.74 -19.90 -18.77
N TYR A 225 7.92 -19.55 -17.79
CA TYR A 225 6.84 -18.56 -17.91
C TYR A 225 7.05 -17.39 -16.94
N THR A 226 6.82 -16.17 -17.41
CA THR A 226 6.86 -14.98 -16.54
C THR A 226 5.75 -14.02 -16.89
N ALA A 227 5.27 -13.30 -15.90
CA ALA A 227 4.46 -12.11 -16.09
C ALA A 227 5.11 -10.94 -15.35
N HIS A 228 5.36 -9.86 -16.07
CA HIS A 228 6.00 -8.65 -15.54
C HIS A 228 5.33 -7.41 -16.09
N PHE A 229 5.44 -6.30 -15.37
CA PHE A 229 4.88 -5.04 -15.81
C PHE A 229 5.88 -4.21 -16.61
N VAL A 230 5.38 -3.60 -17.67
CA VAL A 230 6.05 -2.55 -18.44
C VAL A 230 5.09 -1.36 -18.47
N GLY A 231 5.43 -0.31 -17.74
CA GLY A 231 4.47 0.73 -17.38
C GLY A 231 3.24 0.13 -16.68
N ASN A 232 2.05 0.47 -17.16
CA ASN A 232 0.78 0.00 -16.61
C ASN A 232 0.29 -1.32 -17.23
N CYS A 233 1.04 -1.92 -18.15
CA CYS A 233 0.62 -3.12 -18.88
C CYS A 233 1.33 -4.37 -18.37
N LEU A 234 0.60 -5.49 -18.31
CA LEU A 234 1.19 -6.79 -18.00
C LEU A 234 1.69 -7.47 -19.27
N VAL A 235 2.95 -7.89 -19.26
CA VAL A 235 3.58 -8.63 -20.35
C VAL A 235 3.79 -10.08 -19.91
N LEU A 236 3.12 -10.99 -20.62
CA LEU A 236 3.27 -12.43 -20.48
C LEU A 236 4.41 -12.88 -21.39
N THR A 237 5.29 -13.72 -20.88
CA THR A 237 6.43 -14.25 -21.64
C THR A 237 6.55 -15.75 -21.43
N SER A 238 6.69 -16.48 -22.53
CA SER A 238 6.96 -17.92 -22.58
C SER A 238 8.31 -18.14 -23.27
N MET A 239 9.31 -18.61 -22.52
CA MET A 239 10.68 -18.79 -22.99
C MET A 239 10.98 -20.25 -23.27
N LYS A 240 11.40 -20.57 -24.50
CA LYS A 240 11.89 -21.91 -24.87
C LYS A 240 13.39 -22.05 -24.66
N VAL A 241 14.14 -21.02 -25.05
CA VAL A 241 15.59 -20.91 -24.86
C VAL A 241 15.92 -19.46 -24.48
N ARG A 242 17.05 -19.24 -23.80
CA ARG A 242 17.44 -17.90 -23.35
C ARG A 242 17.44 -16.92 -24.52
N GLY A 243 16.65 -15.85 -24.42
CA GLY A 243 16.52 -14.80 -25.44
C GLY A 243 15.58 -15.11 -26.62
N LYS A 244 15.08 -16.34 -26.78
CA LYS A 244 14.05 -16.66 -27.79
C LYS A 244 12.80 -17.21 -27.12
N GLY A 245 11.72 -16.43 -27.19
CA GLY A 245 10.44 -16.76 -26.59
C GLY A 245 9.30 -15.99 -27.23
N PHE A 246 8.09 -16.28 -26.78
CA PHE A 246 6.89 -15.57 -27.14
C PHE A 246 6.56 -14.54 -26.07
N GLN A 247 6.19 -13.33 -26.50
CA GLN A 247 5.73 -12.27 -25.61
C GLN A 247 4.36 -11.80 -26.04
N HIS A 248 3.48 -11.58 -25.06
CA HIS A 248 2.14 -11.07 -25.27
C HIS A 248 1.86 -9.96 -24.26
N CYS A 249 1.57 -8.77 -24.76
CA CYS A 249 1.10 -7.67 -23.94
C CYS A 249 -0.41 -7.83 -23.71
N VAL A 250 -0.82 -7.95 -22.45
CA VAL A 250 -2.24 -8.00 -22.09
C VAL A 250 -2.87 -6.68 -22.48
N LYS A 251 -3.96 -6.74 -23.26
CA LYS A 251 -4.72 -5.57 -23.74
C LYS A 251 -5.58 -4.94 -22.62
N TYR A 252 -4.96 -4.67 -21.47
CA TYR A 252 -5.58 -4.06 -20.31
C TYR A 252 -4.57 -3.15 -19.61
N GLU A 253 -4.98 -1.90 -19.36
CA GLU A 253 -4.17 -0.93 -18.63
C GLU A 253 -4.52 -0.98 -17.14
N PHE A 254 -3.58 -1.41 -16.32
CA PHE A 254 -3.76 -1.49 -14.87
C PHE A 254 -3.49 -0.13 -14.23
N GLN A 255 -4.47 0.37 -13.49
CA GLN A 255 -4.33 1.61 -12.75
C GLN A 255 -3.58 1.35 -11.44
N PRO A 256 -2.61 2.19 -11.08
CA PRO A 256 -1.92 2.06 -9.80
C PRO A 256 -2.89 2.23 -8.64
N ARG A 257 -2.52 1.67 -7.49
CA ARG A 257 -3.23 1.77 -6.20
C ARG A 257 -4.64 1.17 -6.21
N ARG A 258 -4.96 0.34 -7.20
CA ARG A 258 -6.20 -0.42 -7.30
C ARG A 258 -5.91 -1.93 -7.21
N TRP A 259 -6.81 -2.65 -6.54
CA TRP A 259 -6.78 -4.11 -6.50
C TRP A 259 -7.39 -4.72 -7.76
N TYR A 260 -6.74 -5.76 -8.27
CA TYR A 260 -7.19 -6.54 -9.41
C TYR A 260 -7.11 -8.03 -9.07
N ALA A 261 -8.20 -8.75 -9.32
CA ALA A 261 -8.17 -10.21 -9.40
C ALA A 261 -7.72 -10.57 -10.82
N ILE A 262 -6.65 -11.34 -10.96
CA ILE A 262 -6.14 -11.77 -12.27
C ILE A 262 -6.04 -13.29 -12.34
N ALA A 263 -6.46 -13.84 -13.47
CA ALA A 263 -6.20 -15.23 -13.82
C ALA A 263 -5.53 -15.29 -15.20
N VAL A 264 -4.32 -15.84 -15.23
CA VAL A 264 -3.61 -16.15 -16.47
C VAL A 264 -3.71 -17.65 -16.71
N VAL A 265 -4.48 -18.01 -17.73
CA VAL A 265 -4.83 -19.38 -18.08
C VAL A 265 -4.00 -19.78 -19.30
N TYR A 266 -3.11 -20.76 -19.11
CA TYR A 266 -2.32 -21.39 -20.16
C TYR A 266 -3.03 -22.68 -20.58
N ILE A 267 -3.56 -22.69 -21.80
CA ILE A 267 -4.35 -23.81 -22.33
C ILE A 267 -3.47 -24.57 -23.32
N TYR A 268 -3.18 -25.83 -23.01
CA TYR A 268 -2.51 -26.72 -23.94
C TYR A 268 -3.53 -27.38 -24.87
N ASN A 269 -3.25 -27.33 -26.16
CA ASN A 269 -4.01 -28.05 -27.18
C ASN A 269 -3.06 -28.97 -27.96
N ARG A 270 -3.40 -30.26 -28.05
CA ARG A 270 -2.58 -31.27 -28.74
C ARG A 270 -2.68 -31.17 -30.27
N TRP A 271 -3.89 -30.89 -30.77
CA TRP A 271 -4.21 -30.94 -32.20
C TRP A 271 -4.32 -29.55 -32.84
N THR A 272 -4.43 -28.50 -32.03
CA THR A 272 -4.54 -27.11 -32.46
C THR A 272 -3.50 -26.27 -31.74
N LYS A 273 -3.43 -24.97 -32.06
CA LYS A 273 -2.55 -24.06 -31.33
C LYS A 273 -3.00 -23.95 -29.88
N SER A 274 -2.02 -23.86 -28.99
CA SER A 274 -2.26 -23.59 -27.57
C SER A 274 -2.62 -22.12 -27.38
N GLU A 275 -3.21 -21.79 -26.24
CA GLU A 275 -3.73 -20.45 -25.97
C GLU A 275 -3.25 -19.91 -24.63
N ILE A 276 -3.18 -18.59 -24.53
CA ILE A 276 -3.10 -17.88 -23.25
C ILE A 276 -4.32 -16.97 -23.15
N LYS A 277 -5.05 -17.07 -22.05
CA LYS A 277 -6.14 -16.15 -21.69
C LYS A 277 -5.78 -15.40 -20.42
N CYS A 278 -6.04 -14.10 -20.41
CA CYS A 278 -5.89 -13.26 -19.24
C CYS A 278 -7.27 -12.71 -18.85
N LEU A 279 -7.75 -13.09 -17.68
CA LEU A 279 -8.97 -12.56 -17.09
C LEU A 279 -8.60 -11.54 -16.02
N VAL A 280 -9.29 -10.40 -16.03
CA VAL A 280 -9.15 -9.32 -15.03
C VAL A 280 -10.53 -9.10 -14.40
N ASN A 281 -10.62 -9.22 -13.07
CA ASN A 281 -11.85 -9.14 -12.29
C ASN A 281 -12.96 -10.06 -12.82
N GLY A 282 -12.58 -11.27 -13.25
CA GLY A 282 -13.50 -12.28 -13.80
C GLY A 282 -13.89 -12.06 -15.27
N GLN A 283 -13.46 -10.98 -15.91
CA GLN A 283 -13.76 -10.69 -17.31
C GLN A 283 -12.55 -10.99 -18.21
N LEU A 284 -12.78 -11.57 -19.39
CA LEU A 284 -11.72 -11.83 -20.36
C LEU A 284 -11.16 -10.50 -20.89
N ALA A 285 -9.92 -10.18 -20.53
CA ALA A 285 -9.24 -8.95 -20.92
C ALA A 285 -8.36 -9.14 -22.16
N SER A 286 -7.75 -10.33 -22.31
CA SER A 286 -6.91 -10.62 -23.46
C SER A 286 -6.83 -12.12 -23.74
N SER A 287 -6.69 -12.48 -25.01
CA SER A 287 -6.50 -13.86 -25.47
C SER A 287 -5.53 -13.86 -26.64
N THR A 288 -4.68 -14.88 -26.72
CA THR A 288 -3.73 -15.06 -27.82
C THR A 288 -3.39 -16.53 -28.04
N GLU A 289 -3.05 -16.88 -29.28
CA GLU A 289 -2.53 -18.19 -29.64
C GLU A 289 -1.00 -18.22 -29.48
N MET A 290 -0.46 -19.35 -29.07
CA MET A 290 0.98 -19.58 -29.02
C MET A 290 1.31 -21.04 -29.34
N ALA A 291 2.54 -21.29 -29.78
CA ALA A 291 3.08 -22.64 -29.71
C ALA A 291 3.38 -23.01 -28.25
N TRP A 292 3.24 -24.29 -27.90
CA TRP A 292 3.62 -24.76 -26.58
C TRP A 292 5.14 -24.90 -26.49
N PHE A 293 5.79 -23.98 -25.79
CA PHE A 293 7.24 -23.81 -25.86
C PHE A 293 8.04 -24.58 -24.80
N VAL A 294 7.43 -24.95 -23.67
CA VAL A 294 8.13 -25.54 -22.52
C VAL A 294 7.82 -27.04 -22.44
N SER A 295 8.82 -27.88 -22.71
CA SER A 295 8.75 -29.33 -22.53
C SER A 295 9.82 -29.80 -21.53
N THR A 296 9.54 -30.88 -20.80
CA THR A 296 10.41 -31.41 -19.73
C THR A 296 11.47 -32.39 -20.23
N ASN A 297 11.70 -32.51 -21.54
CA ASN A 297 12.73 -33.44 -22.04
C ASN A 297 14.16 -32.99 -21.66
N ASP A 298 14.33 -31.75 -21.21
CA ASP A 298 15.57 -31.27 -20.62
C ASP A 298 15.58 -31.48 -19.10
N VAL A 299 15.49 -32.74 -18.66
CA VAL A 299 15.89 -33.12 -17.29
C VAL A 299 17.42 -33.13 -17.27
N SER A 300 18.01 -32.13 -16.64
CA SER A 300 19.40 -32.20 -16.16
C SER A 300 19.46 -31.63 -14.77
#